data_AF-A0A3N4UIY9-F1
#
_entry.id   AF-A0A3N4UIY9-F1
#
_cell.length_a   1.000
_cell.length_b   1.000
_cell.length_c   1.000
_cell.angle_alpha   90.00
_cell.angle_beta   90.00
_cell.angle_gamma   90.00
#
_symmetry.space_group_name_H-M   'P 1'
#
loop_
_entity.id
_entity.type
_entity.pdbx_description
1 polymer ?
#
loop_
_entity_poly.entity_id
_entity_poly.type
_entity_poly.pdbx_seq_one_letter_code
_entity_poly.pdbx_strand_id
1 'polypeptide(L)'
;MEQRAYTIGIIAGSGPEAGVDLWSKILVHTQQILGPKFTGDVDAARVVIVSEPQLGLSMDLRANEAETWAAMENALCQIAPQVDVFAIACNTLNWFEPQIEALLKTIPNAGKFLSFTSVLRDALESSGQQKAGLLAAGPVLALDDYSVYTELSRHIHLEVPQATSELHKLIEDVKRNDQDRAALRASFVEITQSLAADYVLLACTELPLIACPVEGKTVMDVTDVVAHRLAQLAVEARADAPQRVAV
;
A
#
# COMPACT_ATOMS: atom_id res chain seq x y z
N MET A 1 -2.64 -10.25 -32.66
CA MET A 1 -1.70 -10.02 -31.54
C MET A 1 -2.25 -10.78 -30.36
N GLU A 2 -1.48 -11.72 -29.81
CA GLU A 2 -1.88 -12.40 -28.58
C GLU A 2 -2.03 -11.36 -27.46
N GLN A 3 -3.20 -11.33 -26.83
CA GLN A 3 -3.47 -10.44 -25.71
C GLN A 3 -2.66 -10.95 -24.51
N ARG A 4 -1.73 -10.11 -24.02
CA ARG A 4 -0.92 -10.42 -22.83
C ARG A 4 -1.84 -10.68 -21.63
N ALA A 5 -1.42 -11.55 -20.72
CA ALA A 5 -2.16 -11.78 -19.48
C ALA A 5 -2.23 -10.48 -18.66
N TYR A 6 -3.38 -10.23 -18.02
CA TYR A 6 -3.54 -9.10 -17.12
C TYR A 6 -2.46 -9.15 -16.04
N THR A 7 -1.71 -8.05 -15.90
CA THR A 7 -0.51 -7.97 -15.09
C THR A 7 -0.65 -6.86 -14.06
N ILE A 8 -0.39 -7.20 -12.79
CA ILE A 8 -0.24 -6.25 -11.69
C ILE A 8 1.23 -5.83 -11.56
N GLY A 9 1.48 -4.54 -11.43
CA GLY A 9 2.76 -3.97 -11.04
C GLY A 9 2.80 -3.60 -9.56
N ILE A 10 3.95 -3.80 -8.92
CA ILE A 10 4.23 -3.31 -7.58
C ILE A 10 5.55 -2.53 -7.61
N ILE A 11 5.50 -1.26 -7.21
CA ILE A 11 6.71 -0.50 -6.88
C ILE A 11 6.94 -0.63 -5.37
N ALA A 12 8.08 -1.19 -5.00
CA ALA A 12 8.55 -1.42 -3.64
C ALA A 12 9.88 -0.70 -3.39
N GLY A 13 10.42 -0.82 -2.18
CA GLY A 13 11.77 -0.35 -1.86
C GLY A 13 11.82 0.73 -0.77
N SER A 14 10.71 1.44 -0.51
CA SER A 14 10.53 2.18 0.75
C SER A 14 10.00 1.23 1.84
N GLY A 15 10.86 0.26 2.16
CA GLY A 15 10.53 -1.04 2.71
C GLY A 15 10.43 -2.09 1.59
N PRO A 16 11.48 -2.86 1.28
CA PRO A 16 11.39 -4.00 0.37
C PRO A 16 10.33 -5.03 0.83
N GLU A 17 10.28 -5.30 2.14
CA GLU A 17 9.35 -6.23 2.78
C GLU A 17 7.89 -5.82 2.60
N ALA A 18 7.60 -4.51 2.59
CA ALA A 18 6.26 -3.99 2.33
C ALA A 18 5.76 -4.36 0.92
N GLY A 19 6.65 -4.37 -0.08
CA GLY A 19 6.32 -4.82 -1.43
C GLY A 19 6.02 -6.32 -1.50
N VAL A 20 6.81 -7.13 -0.77
CA VAL A 20 6.60 -8.59 -0.66
C VAL A 20 5.28 -8.89 0.06
N ASP A 21 4.98 -8.14 1.12
CA ASP A 21 3.74 -8.24 1.87
C ASP A 21 2.51 -7.88 1.03
N LEU A 22 2.55 -6.79 0.25
CA LEU A 22 1.50 -6.46 -0.71
C LEU A 22 1.28 -7.60 -1.71
N TRP A 23 2.34 -8.17 -2.29
CA TRP A 23 2.22 -9.29 -3.21
C TRP A 23 1.59 -10.52 -2.56
N SER A 24 2.04 -10.88 -1.35
CA SER A 24 1.49 -11.98 -0.57
C SER A 24 -0.02 -11.81 -0.35
N LYS A 25 -0.46 -10.60 0.05
CA LYS A 25 -1.88 -10.28 0.24
C LYS A 25 -2.68 -10.38 -1.04
N ILE A 26 -2.15 -9.92 -2.18
CA ILE A 26 -2.81 -10.07 -3.48
C ILE A 26 -3.07 -11.55 -3.79
N LEU A 27 -2.10 -12.42 -3.52
CA LEU A 27 -2.27 -13.86 -3.72
C LEU A 27 -3.37 -14.42 -2.80
N VAL A 28 -3.35 -14.08 -1.51
CA VAL A 28 -4.37 -14.50 -0.55
C VAL A 28 -5.77 -14.03 -0.98
N HIS A 29 -5.93 -12.76 -1.36
CA HIS A 29 -7.20 -12.23 -1.83
C HIS A 29 -7.65 -12.90 -3.14
N THR A 30 -6.72 -13.18 -4.05
CA THR A 30 -7.04 -13.91 -5.29
C THR A 30 -7.61 -15.30 -4.99
N GLN A 31 -7.00 -16.04 -4.05
CA GLN A 31 -7.48 -17.34 -3.60
C GLN A 31 -8.87 -17.23 -2.96
N GLN A 32 -9.09 -16.22 -2.12
CA GLN A 32 -10.38 -16.00 -1.45
C GLN A 32 -11.50 -15.66 -2.44
N ILE A 33 -11.24 -14.75 -3.40
CA ILE A 33 -12.23 -14.32 -4.39
C ILE A 33 -12.61 -15.48 -5.31
N LEU A 34 -11.64 -16.28 -5.77
CA LEU A 34 -11.90 -17.43 -6.64
C LEU A 34 -12.49 -18.62 -5.86
N GLY A 35 -12.19 -18.74 -4.56
CA GLY A 35 -12.67 -19.82 -3.70
C GLY A 35 -12.34 -21.19 -4.32
N PRO A 36 -13.32 -22.10 -4.47
CA PRO A 36 -13.10 -23.41 -5.08
C PRO A 36 -12.59 -23.39 -6.52
N LYS A 37 -12.67 -22.24 -7.22
CA LYS A 37 -12.14 -22.09 -8.59
C LYS A 37 -10.64 -21.84 -8.62
N PHE A 38 -10.00 -21.56 -7.48
CA PHE A 38 -8.55 -21.49 -7.41
C PHE A 38 -7.99 -22.92 -7.34
N THR A 39 -7.42 -23.40 -8.44
CA THR A 39 -6.98 -24.79 -8.59
C THR A 39 -5.46 -24.96 -8.58
N GLY A 40 -4.70 -23.87 -8.65
CA GLY A 40 -3.24 -23.90 -8.54
C GLY A 40 -2.58 -22.62 -9.05
N ASP A 41 -1.27 -22.67 -9.24
CA ASP A 41 -0.43 -21.49 -9.50
C ASP A 41 -0.81 -20.71 -10.77
N VAL A 42 -1.35 -21.39 -11.79
CA VAL A 42 -1.82 -20.75 -13.04
C VAL A 42 -3.04 -19.85 -12.83
N ASP A 43 -3.72 -19.97 -11.68
CA ASP A 43 -4.82 -19.10 -11.29
C ASP A 43 -4.36 -17.85 -10.54
N ALA A 44 -3.09 -17.78 -10.13
CA ALA A 44 -2.53 -16.57 -9.53
C ALA A 44 -2.42 -15.45 -10.58
N ALA A 45 -2.54 -14.20 -10.14
CA ALA A 45 -2.31 -13.05 -11.00
C ALA A 45 -0.84 -12.99 -11.45
N ARG A 46 -0.59 -12.57 -12.70
CA ARG A 46 0.77 -12.23 -13.13
C ARG A 46 1.21 -10.95 -12.43
N VAL A 47 2.35 -10.98 -11.75
CA VAL A 47 2.89 -9.83 -11.01
C VAL A 47 4.28 -9.47 -11.52
N VAL A 48 4.56 -8.17 -11.65
CA VAL A 48 5.89 -7.60 -11.86
C VAL A 48 6.21 -6.70 -10.68
N ILE A 49 7.42 -6.82 -10.13
CA ILE A 49 7.85 -6.00 -9.00
C ILE A 49 9.13 -5.26 -9.38
N VAL A 50 9.15 -3.96 -9.14
CA VAL A 50 10.37 -3.15 -9.10
C VAL A 50 10.59 -2.75 -7.65
N SER A 51 11.68 -3.22 -7.05
CA SER A 51 12.08 -2.83 -5.70
C SER A 51 13.28 -1.88 -5.79
N GLU A 52 13.04 -0.59 -5.56
CA GLU A 52 14.06 0.47 -5.64
C GLU A 52 14.38 1.00 -4.23
N PRO A 53 15.49 0.56 -3.59
CA PRO A 53 15.81 0.93 -2.22
C PRO A 53 16.02 2.44 -2.00
N GLN A 54 16.39 3.21 -3.04
CA GLN A 54 16.52 4.67 -2.93
C GLN A 54 15.21 5.34 -2.53
N LEU A 55 14.06 4.70 -2.79
CA LEU A 55 12.76 5.19 -2.33
C LEU A 55 12.63 5.23 -0.80
N GLY A 56 13.51 4.56 -0.05
CA GLY A 56 13.59 4.65 1.40
C GLY A 56 13.87 6.06 1.94
N LEU A 57 14.39 6.97 1.10
CA LEU A 57 14.55 8.39 1.42
C LEU A 57 13.22 9.09 1.77
N SER A 58 12.08 8.49 1.38
CA SER A 58 10.75 9.03 1.68
C SER A 58 10.43 9.15 3.17
N MET A 59 11.19 8.52 4.08
CA MET A 59 11.01 8.71 5.53
C MET A 59 11.25 10.17 5.95
N ASP A 60 12.13 10.88 5.24
CA ASP A 60 12.36 12.32 5.36
C ASP A 60 12.11 12.99 4.01
N LEU A 61 10.87 12.84 3.51
CA LEU A 61 10.48 13.27 2.17
C LEU A 61 10.76 14.76 1.92
N ARG A 62 10.60 15.62 2.93
CA ARG A 62 10.84 17.07 2.78
C ARG A 62 12.29 17.39 2.43
N ALA A 63 13.22 16.66 3.04
CA ALA A 63 14.64 16.87 2.80
C ALA A 63 15.11 16.22 1.49
N ASN A 64 14.39 15.19 1.01
CA ASN A 64 14.84 14.34 -0.09
C ASN A 64 13.83 14.26 -1.25
N GLU A 65 12.99 15.27 -1.44
CA GLU A 65 11.88 15.22 -2.42
C GLU A 65 12.39 14.93 -3.84
N ALA A 66 13.42 15.67 -4.27
CA ALA A 66 13.96 15.58 -5.62
C ALA A 66 14.63 14.22 -5.89
N GLU A 67 15.44 13.73 -4.96
CA GLU A 67 16.11 12.43 -5.03
C GLU A 67 15.09 11.28 -4.99
N THR A 68 14.09 11.39 -4.11
CA THR A 68 13.01 10.39 -4.01
C THR A 68 12.19 10.36 -5.30
N TRP A 69 11.85 11.52 -5.87
CA TRP A 69 11.15 11.58 -7.14
C TRP A 69 11.97 11.01 -8.29
N ALA A 70 13.27 11.32 -8.38
CA ALA A 70 14.14 10.78 -9.43
C ALA A 70 14.19 9.24 -9.38
N ALA A 71 14.29 8.65 -8.20
CA ALA A 71 14.21 7.21 -8.00
C ALA A 71 12.83 6.64 -8.41
N MET A 72 11.75 7.34 -8.03
CA MET A 72 10.37 6.96 -8.38
C MET A 72 10.12 6.99 -9.89
N GLU A 73 10.53 8.06 -10.56
CA GLU A 73 10.41 8.23 -12.01
C GLU A 73 11.10 7.09 -12.77
N ASN A 74 12.31 6.71 -12.34
CA ASN A 74 13.03 5.56 -12.90
C ASN A 74 12.26 4.24 -12.73
N ALA A 75 11.68 4.00 -11.55
CA ALA A 75 10.88 2.81 -11.29
C ALA A 75 9.58 2.79 -12.12
N LEU A 76 8.91 3.94 -12.24
CA LEU A 76 7.70 4.11 -13.05
C LEU A 76 7.95 3.84 -14.54
N CYS A 77 9.04 4.39 -15.09
CA CYS A 77 9.42 4.19 -16.49
C CYS A 77 9.72 2.71 -16.79
N GLN A 78 10.23 1.96 -15.82
CA GLN A 78 10.44 0.52 -15.96
C GLN A 78 9.14 -0.28 -15.88
N ILE A 79 8.25 0.02 -14.93
CA ILE A 79 7.10 -0.83 -14.64
C ILE A 79 5.85 -0.48 -15.45
N ALA A 80 5.56 0.80 -15.68
CA ALA A 80 4.30 1.22 -16.26
C ALA A 80 4.03 0.62 -17.65
N PRO A 81 5.00 0.51 -18.59
CA PRO A 81 4.74 -0.01 -19.94
C PRO A 81 4.40 -1.52 -20.01
N GLN A 82 4.63 -2.27 -18.94
CA GLN A 82 4.58 -3.74 -18.92
C GLN A 82 3.45 -4.32 -18.07
N VAL A 83 2.60 -3.46 -17.50
CA VAL A 83 1.52 -3.82 -16.56
C VAL A 83 0.19 -3.21 -17.00
N ASP A 84 -0.92 -3.72 -16.48
CA ASP A 84 -2.27 -3.17 -16.73
C ASP A 84 -2.71 -2.24 -15.61
N VAL A 85 -2.29 -2.57 -14.38
CA VAL A 85 -2.46 -1.77 -13.18
C VAL A 85 -1.20 -1.87 -12.34
N PHE A 86 -0.85 -0.83 -11.59
CA PHE A 86 0.20 -0.93 -10.57
C PHE A 86 -0.13 -0.11 -9.33
N ALA A 87 0.50 -0.49 -8.22
CA ALA A 87 0.44 0.27 -6.98
C ALA A 87 1.86 0.50 -6.42
N ILE A 88 2.00 1.55 -5.61
CA ILE A 88 3.23 1.85 -4.88
C ILE A 88 3.02 1.40 -3.43
N ALA A 89 3.81 0.43 -2.97
CA ALA A 89 3.70 -0.17 -1.65
C ALA A 89 4.29 0.74 -0.55
N CYS A 90 3.83 1.99 -0.47
CA CYS A 90 4.21 2.96 0.54
C CYS A 90 3.21 4.13 0.55
N ASN A 91 2.58 4.40 1.70
CA ASN A 91 1.64 5.51 1.84
C ASN A 91 2.32 6.87 1.56
N THR A 92 3.51 7.11 2.10
CA THR A 92 4.23 8.38 1.90
C THR A 92 4.49 8.68 0.43
N LEU A 93 4.89 7.68 -0.36
CA LEU A 93 5.19 7.86 -1.77
C LEU A 93 3.96 8.10 -2.64
N ASN A 94 2.75 7.75 -2.16
CA ASN A 94 1.51 8.10 -2.87
C ASN A 94 1.25 9.62 -2.84
N TRP A 95 1.98 10.41 -2.06
CA TRP A 95 1.96 11.87 -2.14
C TRP A 95 2.34 12.39 -3.55
N PHE A 96 3.19 11.66 -4.28
CA PHE A 96 3.55 11.98 -5.67
C PHE A 96 2.44 11.66 -6.68
N GLU A 97 1.21 11.32 -6.27
CA GLU A 97 0.10 10.98 -7.18
C GLU A 97 -0.06 11.99 -8.34
N PRO A 98 -0.07 13.32 -8.14
CA PRO A 98 -0.15 14.27 -9.25
C PRO A 98 1.01 14.15 -10.26
N GLN A 99 2.24 13.99 -9.77
CA GLN A 99 3.44 13.83 -10.60
C GLN A 99 3.42 12.48 -11.34
N ILE A 100 2.98 11.41 -10.68
CA ILE A 100 2.78 10.09 -11.28
C ILE A 100 1.79 10.19 -12.44
N GLU A 101 0.60 10.75 -12.20
CA GLU A 101 -0.43 10.90 -13.25
C GLU A 101 0.05 11.74 -14.43
N ALA A 102 0.86 12.78 -14.17
CA ALA A 102 1.46 13.59 -15.23
C ALA A 102 2.47 12.77 -16.05
N LEU A 103 3.35 12.00 -15.40
CA LEU A 103 4.34 11.15 -16.05
C LEU A 103 3.68 10.04 -16.88
N LEU A 104 2.65 9.36 -16.36
CA LEU A 104 2.00 8.27 -17.08
C LEU A 104 1.37 8.70 -18.41
N LYS A 105 0.99 9.97 -18.56
CA LYS A 105 0.48 10.52 -19.84
C LYS A 105 1.56 10.57 -20.93
N THR A 106 2.85 10.55 -20.56
CA THR A 106 3.97 10.58 -21.51
C THR A 106 4.47 9.19 -21.87
N ILE A 107 4.12 8.16 -21.09
CA ILE A 107 4.56 6.78 -21.28
C ILE A 107 3.53 6.03 -22.14
N PRO A 108 3.89 5.57 -23.35
CA PRO A 108 2.98 4.79 -24.19
C PRO A 108 2.58 3.47 -23.51
N ASN A 109 1.29 3.13 -23.57
CA ASN A 109 0.74 1.90 -22.99
C ASN A 109 1.00 1.76 -21.47
N ALA A 110 1.12 2.87 -20.76
CA ALA A 110 1.25 2.86 -19.31
C ALA A 110 0.04 2.18 -18.64
N GLY A 111 0.31 1.23 -17.76
CA GLY A 111 -0.68 0.67 -16.85
C GLY A 111 -1.27 1.74 -15.93
N LYS A 112 -2.47 1.48 -15.43
CA LYS A 112 -3.19 2.40 -14.53
C LYS A 112 -2.55 2.43 -13.15
N PHE A 113 -2.28 3.62 -12.62
CA PHE A 113 -1.92 3.76 -11.21
C PHE A 113 -3.16 3.55 -10.33
N LEU A 114 -3.03 2.69 -9.31
CA LEU A 114 -4.01 2.51 -8.24
C LEU A 114 -3.50 3.20 -6.98
N SER A 115 -4.02 4.40 -6.72
CA SER A 115 -3.66 5.21 -5.56
C SER A 115 -4.18 4.59 -4.26
N PHE A 116 -3.30 4.45 -3.26
CA PHE A 116 -3.67 4.01 -1.90
C PHE A 116 -4.75 4.92 -1.31
N THR A 117 -4.63 6.23 -1.53
CA THR A 117 -5.57 7.23 -1.02
C THR A 117 -6.95 7.07 -1.62
N SER A 118 -7.03 6.84 -2.93
CA SER A 118 -8.30 6.61 -3.62
C SER A 118 -9.01 5.37 -3.07
N VAL A 119 -8.28 4.26 -2.93
CA VAL A 119 -8.81 2.99 -2.44
C VAL A 119 -9.24 3.10 -0.97
N LEU A 120 -8.44 3.75 -0.14
CA LEU A 120 -8.74 3.95 1.27
C LEU A 120 -9.99 4.83 1.46
N ARG A 121 -10.11 5.92 0.70
CA ARG A 121 -11.29 6.79 0.75
C ARG A 121 -12.56 6.00 0.41
N ASP A 122 -12.54 5.25 -0.68
CA ASP A 122 -13.71 4.46 -1.11
C ASP A 122 -14.09 3.41 -0.04
N ALA A 123 -13.11 2.81 0.64
CA ALA A 123 -13.34 1.87 1.75
C ALA A 123 -13.91 2.54 3.01
N LEU A 124 -13.42 3.74 3.35
CA LEU A 124 -13.94 4.52 4.47
C LEU A 124 -15.37 5.01 4.23
N GLU A 125 -15.66 5.50 3.02
CA GLU A 125 -17.02 5.88 2.61
C GLU A 125 -17.98 4.68 2.69
N SER A 126 -17.56 3.52 2.20
CA SER A 126 -18.37 2.30 2.21
C SER A 126 -18.64 1.76 3.62
N SER A 127 -17.68 1.92 4.54
CA SER A 127 -17.84 1.53 5.96
C SER A 127 -18.63 2.55 6.79
N GLY A 128 -18.86 3.75 6.26
CA GLY A 128 -19.52 4.84 6.98
C GLY A 128 -18.67 5.46 8.10
N GLN A 129 -17.38 5.17 8.15
CA GLN A 129 -16.54 5.56 9.28
C GLN A 129 -16.22 7.06 9.26
N GLN A 130 -16.52 7.75 10.37
CA GLN A 130 -16.35 9.21 10.50
C GLN A 130 -15.15 9.63 11.36
N LYS A 131 -14.53 8.67 12.08
CA LYS A 131 -13.33 8.88 12.89
C LYS A 131 -12.40 7.68 12.80
N ALA A 132 -11.10 7.91 12.67
CA ALA A 132 -10.11 6.84 12.76
C ALA A 132 -8.81 7.33 13.42
N GLY A 133 -8.14 6.45 14.13
CA GLY A 133 -6.75 6.64 14.52
C GLY A 133 -5.84 6.41 13.32
N LEU A 134 -4.77 7.20 13.19
CA LEU A 134 -3.83 7.14 12.09
C LEU A 134 -2.45 6.76 12.61
N LEU A 135 -1.98 5.56 12.28
CA LEU A 135 -0.61 5.14 12.52
C LEU A 135 0.15 5.16 11.19
N ALA A 136 1.05 6.13 11.01
CA ALA A 136 1.76 6.35 9.76
C ALA A 136 3.20 6.83 9.98
N ALA A 137 3.97 6.97 8.89
CA ALA A 137 5.26 7.62 8.93
C ALA A 137 5.11 9.15 9.07
N GLY A 138 6.20 9.83 9.47
CA GLY A 138 6.21 11.28 9.77
C GLY A 138 5.54 12.17 8.72
N PRO A 139 5.88 12.07 7.42
CA PRO A 139 5.24 12.88 6.38
C PRO A 139 3.72 12.71 6.31
N VAL A 140 3.22 11.50 6.52
CA VAL A 140 1.77 11.21 6.50
C VAL A 140 1.09 11.69 7.79
N LEU A 141 1.72 11.47 8.95
CA LEU A 141 1.20 11.92 10.25
C LEU A 141 1.11 13.44 10.39
N ALA A 142 1.92 14.19 9.64
CA ALA A 142 1.95 15.65 9.71
C ALA A 142 0.62 16.30 9.30
N LEU A 143 -0.18 15.62 8.46
CA LEU A 143 -1.46 16.11 7.94
C LEU A 143 -1.41 17.55 7.39
N ASP A 144 -0.27 17.90 6.78
CA ASP A 144 -0.05 19.17 6.08
C ASP A 144 0.25 18.93 4.60
N ASP A 145 0.82 19.90 3.89
CA ASP A 145 1.02 19.82 2.44
C ASP A 145 1.90 18.64 1.98
N TYR A 146 2.64 17.97 2.88
CA TYR A 146 3.43 16.76 2.59
C TYR A 146 2.71 15.44 2.92
N SER A 147 1.52 15.51 3.52
CA SER A 147 0.73 14.33 3.81
C SER A 147 -0.22 14.00 2.67
N VAL A 148 -0.12 12.76 2.19
CA VAL A 148 -1.05 12.21 1.21
C VAL A 148 -2.50 12.16 1.73
N TYR A 149 -2.71 12.24 3.06
CA TYR A 149 -4.03 12.16 3.70
C TYR A 149 -4.57 13.50 4.19
N THR A 150 -3.97 14.63 3.80
CA THR A 150 -4.49 15.96 4.14
C THR A 150 -5.89 16.17 3.59
N GLU A 151 -6.16 15.83 2.32
CA GLU A 151 -7.51 15.91 1.77
C GLU A 151 -8.47 14.92 2.44
N LEU A 152 -8.01 13.71 2.75
CA LEU A 152 -8.81 12.71 3.45
C LEU A 152 -9.25 13.23 4.84
N SER A 153 -8.38 13.95 5.55
CA SER A 153 -8.68 14.51 6.88
C SER A 153 -9.79 15.57 6.88
N ARG A 154 -10.17 16.09 5.71
CA ARG A 154 -11.34 16.99 5.56
C ARG A 154 -12.67 16.24 5.56
N HIS A 155 -12.64 14.94 5.30
CA HIS A 155 -13.82 14.08 5.20
C HIS A 155 -14.00 13.14 6.40
N ILE A 156 -12.90 12.75 7.05
CA ILE A 156 -12.88 11.90 8.23
C ILE A 156 -12.01 12.52 9.32
N HIS A 157 -12.43 12.43 10.60
CA HIS A 157 -11.61 12.89 11.71
C HIS A 157 -10.47 11.89 11.97
N LEU A 158 -9.24 12.30 11.62
CA LEU A 158 -8.03 11.51 11.85
C LEU A 158 -7.37 11.90 13.17
N GLU A 159 -7.29 10.93 14.10
CA GLU A 159 -6.60 11.07 15.37
C GLU A 159 -5.16 10.54 15.23
N VAL A 160 -4.18 11.40 15.51
CA VAL A 160 -2.76 11.00 15.53
C VAL A 160 -2.31 10.67 16.95
N PRO A 161 -1.41 9.69 17.15
CA PRO A 161 -0.90 9.35 18.49
C PRO A 161 -0.03 10.48 19.04
N GLN A 162 -0.05 10.69 20.35
CA GLN A 162 0.88 11.63 21.01
C GLN A 162 2.32 11.12 20.98
N ALA A 163 2.50 9.80 21.02
CA ALA A 163 3.79 9.10 20.99
C ALA A 163 4.36 9.00 19.56
N THR A 164 4.49 10.14 18.86
CA THR A 164 4.94 10.17 17.46
C THR A 164 6.40 9.72 17.29
N SER A 165 7.26 10.02 18.27
CA SER A 165 8.65 9.57 18.30
C SER A 165 8.79 8.06 18.45
N GLU A 166 7.97 7.46 19.31
CA GLU A 166 7.94 6.02 19.58
C GLU A 166 7.40 5.27 18.38
N LEU A 167 6.37 5.81 17.72
CA LEU A 167 5.85 5.26 16.46
C LEU A 167 6.90 5.34 15.34
N HIS A 168 7.60 6.47 15.20
CA HIS A 168 8.67 6.60 14.22
C HIS A 168 9.77 5.56 14.46
N LYS A 169 10.23 5.43 15.72
CA LYS A 169 11.23 4.43 16.10
C LYS A 169 10.75 3.00 15.82
N LEU A 170 9.50 2.68 16.17
CA LEU A 170 8.91 1.37 15.89
C LEU A 170 8.97 1.04 14.38
N ILE A 171 8.60 2.01 13.53
CA ILE A 171 8.66 1.83 12.07
C ILE A 171 10.10 1.61 11.60
N GLU A 172 11.07 2.38 12.09
CA GLU A 172 12.48 2.17 11.75
C GLU A 172 13.01 0.81 12.21
N ASP A 173 12.64 0.38 13.43
CA ASP A 173 13.08 -0.89 14.00
C ASP A 173 12.51 -2.08 13.20
N VAL A 174 11.27 -1.97 12.70
CA VAL A 174 10.71 -2.95 11.76
C VAL A 174 11.51 -2.99 10.45
N LYS A 175 11.90 -1.85 9.89
CA LYS A 175 12.71 -1.79 8.65
C LYS A 175 14.10 -2.40 8.81
N ARG A 176 14.71 -2.28 9.99
CA ARG A 176 16.04 -2.85 10.27
C ARG A 176 16.01 -4.36 10.51
N ASN A 177 14.84 -4.93 10.83
CA ASN A 177 14.66 -6.33 11.20
C ASN A 177 15.63 -6.80 12.31
N ASP A 178 16.02 -5.87 13.20
CA ASP A 178 17.10 -6.03 14.19
C ASP A 178 16.58 -6.21 15.62
N GLN A 179 15.26 -6.38 15.78
CA GLN A 179 14.61 -6.41 17.09
C GLN A 179 13.77 -7.66 17.31
N ASP A 180 13.59 -8.00 18.58
CA ASP A 180 12.66 -9.05 19.00
C ASP A 180 11.23 -8.71 18.53
N ARG A 181 10.66 -9.58 17.68
CA ARG A 181 9.28 -9.41 17.16
C ARG A 181 8.25 -9.30 18.29
N ALA A 182 8.48 -9.91 19.46
CA ALA A 182 7.60 -9.77 20.61
C ALA A 182 7.64 -8.34 21.17
N ALA A 183 8.82 -7.72 21.24
CA ALA A 183 8.98 -6.34 21.69
C ALA A 183 8.37 -5.33 20.71
N LEU A 184 8.54 -5.55 19.39
CA LEU A 184 7.90 -4.72 18.36
C LEU A 184 6.37 -4.78 18.46
N ARG A 185 5.81 -5.98 18.67
CA ARG A 185 4.37 -6.18 18.88
C ARG A 185 3.87 -5.51 20.15
N ALA A 186 4.60 -5.61 21.26
CA ALA A 186 4.22 -4.94 22.50
C ALA A 186 4.16 -3.42 22.31
N SER A 187 5.17 -2.85 21.64
CA SER A 187 5.21 -1.42 21.32
C SER A 187 4.05 -0.99 20.41
N PHE A 188 3.74 -1.81 19.40
CA PHE A 188 2.58 -1.59 18.53
C PHE A 188 1.26 -1.57 19.29
N VAL A 189 1.04 -2.54 20.19
CA VAL A 189 -0.16 -2.63 21.03
C VAL A 189 -0.28 -1.37 21.89
N GLU A 190 0.79 -0.96 22.56
CA GLU A 190 0.81 0.22 23.44
C GLU A 190 0.44 1.51 22.68
N ILE A 191 1.07 1.75 21.53
CA ILE A 191 0.78 2.93 20.69
C ILE A 191 -0.68 2.86 20.19
N THR A 192 -1.14 1.69 19.76
CA THR A 192 -2.51 1.52 19.26
C THR A 192 -3.56 1.74 20.36
N GLN A 193 -3.28 1.27 21.59
CA GLN A 193 -4.14 1.47 22.76
C GLN A 193 -4.16 2.92 23.23
N SER A 194 -3.10 3.69 22.97
CA SER A 194 -3.05 5.12 23.33
C SER A 194 -4.03 5.99 22.54
N LEU A 195 -4.49 5.53 21.37
CA LEU A 195 -5.50 6.20 20.57
C LEU A 195 -6.88 6.05 21.21
N ALA A 196 -7.65 7.13 21.25
CA ALA A 196 -9.05 7.11 21.68
C ALA A 196 -9.98 6.54 20.59
N ALA A 197 -9.61 6.60 19.31
CA ALA A 197 -10.36 5.98 18.23
C ALA A 197 -10.33 4.45 18.33
N ASP A 198 -11.50 3.81 18.20
CA ASP A 198 -11.59 2.33 18.16
C ASP A 198 -11.18 1.77 16.81
N TYR A 199 -11.40 2.53 15.74
CA TYR A 199 -10.96 2.18 14.40
C TYR A 199 -9.59 2.78 14.12
N VAL A 200 -8.61 1.98 13.72
CA VAL A 200 -7.22 2.42 13.54
C VAL A 200 -6.70 2.01 12.17
N LEU A 201 -6.20 2.99 11.41
CA LEU A 201 -5.59 2.81 10.10
C LEU A 201 -4.09 2.55 10.25
N LEU A 202 -3.62 1.45 9.68
CA LEU A 202 -2.19 1.21 9.45
C LEU A 202 -1.78 1.86 8.13
N ALA A 203 -1.47 3.14 8.21
CA ALA A 203 -1.05 4.01 7.11
C ALA A 203 0.48 4.08 6.95
N CYS A 204 1.19 3.05 7.41
CA CYS A 204 2.59 2.77 7.12
C CYS A 204 2.70 1.28 6.84
N THR A 205 3.31 0.92 5.72
CA THR A 205 3.31 -0.46 5.19
C THR A 205 4.20 -1.42 5.98
N GLU A 206 5.04 -0.91 6.89
CA GLU A 206 5.77 -1.72 7.86
C GLU A 206 4.90 -2.23 9.02
N LEU A 207 3.90 -1.45 9.44
CA LEU A 207 3.09 -1.80 10.62
C LEU A 207 2.33 -3.14 10.46
N PRO A 208 1.76 -3.46 9.28
CA PRO A 208 1.16 -4.78 9.04
C PRO A 208 2.10 -5.97 9.27
N LEU A 209 3.42 -5.81 9.10
CA LEU A 209 4.40 -6.89 9.28
C LEU A 209 4.52 -7.37 10.73
N ILE A 210 4.13 -6.50 11.67
CA ILE A 210 4.14 -6.76 13.11
C ILE A 210 2.76 -6.66 13.75
N ALA A 211 1.72 -6.26 13.02
CA ALA A 211 0.38 -6.11 13.54
C ALA A 211 -0.14 -7.39 14.19
N CYS A 212 -0.88 -7.21 15.28
CA CYS A 212 -1.57 -8.26 16.00
C CYS A 212 -2.92 -7.72 16.52
N PRO A 213 -3.87 -8.59 16.90
CA PRO A 213 -5.12 -8.12 17.51
C PRO A 213 -4.86 -7.24 18.73
N VAL A 214 -5.57 -6.11 18.80
CA VAL A 214 -5.52 -5.17 19.92
C VAL A 214 -6.91 -5.09 20.52
N GLU A 215 -7.02 -5.34 21.82
CA GLU A 215 -8.31 -5.36 22.52
C GLU A 215 -9.03 -4.01 22.37
N GLY A 216 -10.34 -4.07 22.05
CA GLY A 216 -11.17 -2.87 21.85
C GLY A 216 -10.89 -2.09 20.57
N LYS A 217 -9.95 -2.55 19.72
CA LYS A 217 -9.59 -1.86 18.48
C LYS A 217 -9.93 -2.70 17.24
N THR A 218 -10.46 -2.04 16.23
CA THR A 218 -10.55 -2.54 14.86
C THR A 218 -9.40 -1.95 14.06
N VAL A 219 -8.42 -2.78 13.71
CA VAL A 219 -7.25 -2.34 12.95
C VAL A 219 -7.48 -2.63 11.47
N MET A 220 -7.44 -1.59 10.65
CA MET A 220 -7.51 -1.68 9.19
C MET A 220 -6.12 -1.50 8.60
N ASP A 221 -5.66 -2.52 7.91
CA ASP A 221 -4.45 -2.49 7.12
C ASP A 221 -4.72 -1.88 5.73
N VAL A 222 -4.17 -0.70 5.47
CA VAL A 222 -4.35 -0.02 4.17
C VAL A 222 -3.75 -0.84 3.02
N THR A 223 -2.63 -1.54 3.25
CA THR A 223 -2.03 -2.43 2.25
C THR A 223 -2.97 -3.56 1.89
N ASP A 224 -3.69 -4.12 2.86
CA ASP A 224 -4.65 -5.21 2.63
C ASP A 224 -5.85 -4.76 1.79
N VAL A 225 -6.39 -3.56 2.05
CA VAL A 225 -7.48 -2.99 1.24
C VAL A 225 -7.04 -2.80 -0.21
N VAL A 226 -5.82 -2.30 -0.44
CA VAL A 226 -5.26 -2.14 -1.79
C VAL A 226 -4.99 -3.49 -2.45
N ALA A 227 -4.44 -4.45 -1.71
CA ALA A 227 -4.22 -5.82 -2.19
C ALA A 227 -5.51 -6.48 -2.65
N HIS A 228 -6.59 -6.32 -1.87
CA HIS A 228 -7.91 -6.80 -2.22
C HIS A 228 -8.40 -6.19 -3.53
N ARG A 229 -8.26 -4.87 -3.70
CA ARG A 229 -8.69 -4.20 -4.94
C ARG A 229 -7.88 -4.63 -6.16
N LEU A 230 -6.58 -4.83 -6.02
CA LEU A 230 -5.72 -5.35 -7.10
C LEU A 230 -6.12 -6.78 -7.50
N ALA A 231 -6.40 -7.64 -6.51
CA ALA A 231 -6.86 -9.01 -6.76
C ALA A 231 -8.21 -9.04 -7.47
N GLN A 232 -9.18 -8.20 -7.05
CA GLN A 232 -10.47 -8.04 -7.73
C GLN A 232 -10.28 -7.69 -9.21
N LEU A 233 -9.50 -6.64 -9.51
CA LEU A 233 -9.24 -6.21 -10.89
C LEU A 233 -8.64 -7.33 -11.75
N ALA A 234 -7.70 -8.11 -11.19
CA ALA A 234 -7.11 -9.23 -11.91
C ALA A 234 -8.10 -10.38 -12.15
N VAL A 235 -8.97 -10.70 -11.19
CA VAL A 235 -10.01 -11.73 -11.35
C VAL A 235 -11.07 -11.30 -12.36
N GLU A 236 -11.53 -10.04 -12.29
CA GLU A 236 -12.47 -9.43 -13.23
C GLU A 236 -11.93 -9.51 -14.67
N ALA A 237 -10.68 -9.08 -14.87
CA ALA A 237 -10.04 -9.13 -16.19
C ALA A 237 -9.88 -10.55 -16.75
N ARG A 238 -9.73 -11.57 -15.89
CA ARG A 238 -9.71 -12.97 -16.30
C ARG A 238 -11.08 -13.49 -16.73
N ALA A 239 -12.15 -13.06 -16.06
CA ALA A 239 -13.51 -13.46 -16.41
C ALA A 239 -13.93 -12.92 -17.79
N ASP A 240 -13.44 -11.73 -18.15
CA ASP A 240 -13.72 -11.08 -19.44
C ASP A 240 -12.82 -11.58 -20.59
N ALA A 241 -11.77 -12.35 -20.29
CA ALA A 241 -10.88 -12.90 -21.31
C ALA A 241 -11.54 -14.09 -22.04
N PRO A 242 -11.46 -14.18 -23.37
CA PRO A 242 -11.98 -15.33 -24.10
C PRO A 242 -11.30 -16.60 -23.59
N GLN A 243 -12.11 -17.62 -23.23
CA GLN A 243 -11.63 -18.90 -22.72
C GLN A 243 -10.59 -19.46 -23.69
N ARG A 244 -9.32 -19.51 -23.25
CA ARG A 244 -8.28 -20.20 -24.01
C ARG A 244 -8.65 -21.67 -24.02
N VAL A 245 -9.01 -22.19 -25.19
CA VAL A 245 -9.15 -23.63 -25.41
C VAL A 245 -7.82 -24.25 -25.00
N ALA A 246 -7.85 -25.11 -23.98
CA ALA A 246 -6.68 -25.86 -23.57
C ALA A 246 -6.16 -26.65 -24.79
N VAL A 247 -4.88 -26.41 -25.13
CA VAL A 247 -4.15 -27.20 -26.13
C VAL A 247 -3.60 -28.44 -25.45
#